data_AF-A0A0R1USX8-F1
#
_entry.id   AF-A0A0R1USX8-F1
#
_cell.length_a   1.000
_cell.length_b   1.000
_cell.length_c   1.000
_cell.angle_alpha   90.00
_cell.angle_beta   90.00
_cell.angle_gamma   90.00
#
_symmetry.space_group_name_H-M   'P 1'
#
loop_
_entity.id
_entity.type
_entity.pdbx_description
1 polymer ?
#
loop_
_entity_poly.entity_id
_entity_poly.type
_entity_poly.pdbx_seq_one_letter_code
_entity_poly.pdbx_strand_id
1 'polypeptide(L)' 'MDFMSVKLRRVGTSNVLTVPFFIHTDCKEYNVFVGTDGAIIYIPTQTNDTELQRLARKHGAVLPYRF' A
#
# COMPACT_ATOMS: atom_id res chain seq x y z
N MET A 1 18.26 -9.50 13.99
CA MET A 1 17.10 -9.78 13.13
C MET A 1 17.21 -8.79 12.00
N ASP A 2 17.63 -9.25 10.82
CA ASP A 2 17.77 -8.36 9.67
C ASP A 2 16.37 -8.10 9.09
N PHE A 3 15.87 -6.89 9.26
CA PHE A 3 14.64 -6.48 8.60
C PHE A 3 14.91 -6.28 7.12
N MET A 4 14.21 -7.02 6.27
CA MET A 4 14.36 -6.86 4.83
C MET A 4 13.72 -5.54 4.42
N SER A 5 14.56 -4.54 4.12
CA SER A 5 14.15 -3.22 3.69
C SER A 5 14.25 -3.09 2.18
N VAL A 6 13.37 -2.28 1.60
CA VAL A 6 13.39 -1.92 0.18
C VAL A 6 13.76 -0.45 0.04
N LYS A 7 14.56 -0.13 -0.99
CA LYS A 7 14.93 1.25 -1.30
C LYS A 7 13.98 1.83 -2.32
N LEU A 8 13.59 3.08 -2.08
CA LEU A 8 12.78 3.86 -2.99
C LEU A 8 13.62 4.26 -4.21
N ARG A 9 13.08 4.01 -5.41
CA ARG A 9 13.75 4.28 -6.68
C ARG A 9 13.01 5.36 -7.47
N ARG A 10 13.75 6.17 -8.22
CA ARG A 10 13.20 7.17 -9.14
C ARG A 10 12.90 6.53 -10.49
N VAL A 11 11.69 6.67 -11.00
CA VAL A 11 11.30 6.28 -12.36
C VAL A 11 10.53 7.45 -12.98
N GLY A 12 11.14 8.11 -13.96
CA GLY A 12 10.62 9.35 -14.53
C GLY A 12 10.45 10.43 -13.44
N THR A 13 9.23 10.96 -13.31
CA THR A 13 8.86 11.94 -12.30
C THR A 13 8.30 11.33 -11.00
N SER A 14 8.29 10.00 -10.89
CA SER A 14 7.69 9.26 -9.77
C SER A 14 8.70 8.49 -8.93
N ASN A 15 8.28 8.12 -7.73
CA ASN A 15 9.02 7.29 -6.79
C ASN A 15 8.34 5.93 -6.69
N VAL A 16 9.12 4.85 -6.74
CA VAL A 16 8.60 3.47 -6.72
C VAL A 16 9.31 2.62 -5.66
N LEU A 17 8.54 1.76 -4.99
CA LEU A 17 9.04 0.72 -4.11
C LEU A 17 8.98 -0.62 -4.86
N THR A 18 10.03 -1.42 -4.76
CA THR A 18 10.04 -2.78 -5.30
C THR A 18 9.31 -3.71 -4.33
N VAL A 19 8.36 -4.51 -4.82
CA VAL A 19 7.75 -5.60 -4.05
C VAL A 19 8.73 -6.79 -4.01
N PRO A 20 9.19 -7.24 -2.83
CA PRO A 20 10.05 -8.41 -2.73
C PRO A 20 9.39 -9.69 -3.25
N PHE A 21 10.19 -10.61 -3.81
CA PHE A 21 9.71 -11.81 -4.52
C PHE A 21 8.88 -12.77 -3.67
N PHE A 22 9.05 -12.76 -2.34
CA PHE A 22 8.32 -13.64 -1.42
C PHE A 22 6.90 -13.13 -1.11
N ILE A 23 6.59 -11.87 -1.44
CA ILE A 23 5.24 -11.33 -1.30
C ILE A 23 4.42 -11.79 -2.52
N HIS A 24 3.43 -12.63 -2.29
CA HIS A 24 2.52 -13.05 -3.35
C HIS A 24 1.53 -11.92 -3.65
N THR A 25 1.35 -11.60 -4.93
CA THR A 25 0.43 -10.55 -5.38
C THR A 25 -0.56 -11.13 -6.39
N ASP A 26 -1.83 -11.27 -5.99
CA ASP A 26 -2.90 -11.80 -6.86
C ASP A 26 -3.56 -10.72 -7.73
N CYS A 27 -3.22 -9.45 -7.51
CA CYS A 27 -3.79 -8.31 -8.21
C CYS A 27 -2.70 -7.39 -8.77
N LYS A 28 -3.06 -6.68 -9.85
CA LYS A 28 -2.18 -5.75 -10.57
C LYS A 28 -2.37 -4.29 -10.14
N GLU A 29 -3.43 -4.00 -9.40
CA GLU A 29 -3.84 -2.64 -9.04
C GLU A 29 -4.18 -2.56 -7.55
N TYR A 30 -3.77 -1.46 -6.93
CA TYR A 30 -3.90 -1.23 -5.50
C TYR A 30 -4.34 0.21 -5.23
N ASN A 31 -5.25 0.36 -4.29
CA ASN A 31 -5.52 1.64 -3.64
C ASN A 31 -4.40 1.94 -2.64
N VAL A 32 -3.93 3.19 -2.62
CA VAL A 32 -2.82 3.63 -1.77
C VAL A 32 -3.33 4.56 -0.69
N PHE A 33 -2.93 4.31 0.55
CA PHE A 33 -3.32 5.08 1.72
C PHE A 33 -2.12 5.44 2.58
N VAL A 34 -2.27 6.47 3.40
CA VAL A 34 -1.30 6.86 4.42
C VAL A 34 -1.93 6.64 5.79
N GLY A 35 -1.28 5.83 6.62
CA GLY A 35 -1.63 5.64 8.02
C GLY A 35 -1.28 6.88 8.84
N THR A 36 -1.87 7.02 10.03
CA THR A 36 -1.61 8.16 10.93
C THR A 36 -0.16 8.25 11.40
N ASP A 37 0.60 7.16 11.29
CA ASP A 37 2.02 7.01 11.62
C ASP A 37 2.95 7.23 10.42
N GLY A 38 2.40 7.58 9.24
CA GLY A 38 3.16 7.74 8.00
C GLY A 38 3.42 6.44 7.24
N ALA A 39 2.83 5.30 7.66
CA ALA A 39 2.91 4.06 6.90
C ALA A 39 2.18 4.18 5.55
N ILE A 40 2.77 3.65 4.48
CA ILE A 40 2.12 3.56 3.17
C ILE A 40 1.44 2.19 3.06
N ILE A 41 0.13 2.18 2.89
CA ILE A 41 -0.69 0.98 2.88
C ILE A 41 -1.26 0.78 1.48
N TYR A 42 -1.01 -0.39 0.89
CA TYR A 42 -1.53 -0.80 -0.42
C TYR A 42 -2.62 -1.85 -0.24
N ILE A 43 -3.82 -1.61 -0.76
CA ILE A 43 -4.95 -2.54 -0.68
C ILE A 43 -5.41 -2.93 -2.11
N PRO A 44 -5.50 -4.22 -2.46
CA PRO A 44 -6.00 -4.69 -3.76
C PRO A 44 -7.32 -4.04 -4.20
N THR A 45 -7.39 -3.54 -5.44
CA THR A 45 -8.61 -2.88 -5.98
C THR A 45 -9.79 -3.83 -6.20
N GLN A 46 -9.56 -5.14 -6.34
CA GLN A 46 -10.62 -6.14 -6.52
C GLN A 46 -11.45 -6.38 -5.24
N THR A 47 -11.12 -5.70 -4.15
CA THR A 47 -11.82 -5.78 -2.88
C THR A 47 -13.10 -4.94 -2.95
N ASN A 48 -14.26 -5.52 -2.63
CA ASN A 48 -15.52 -4.75 -2.57
C ASN A 48 -15.40 -3.56 -1.57
N ASP A 49 -16.21 -2.51 -1.75
CA ASP A 49 -16.09 -1.26 -0.94
C ASP A 49 -16.21 -1.50 0.57
N THR A 50 -17.01 -2.47 0.99
CA THR A 50 -17.19 -2.81 2.42
C THR A 50 -15.92 -3.41 2.99
N GLU A 51 -15.33 -4.33 2.25
CA GLU A 51 -14.11 -5.03 2.61
C GLU A 51 -12.90 -4.10 2.52
N LEU A 52 -12.90 -3.14 1.58
CA LEU A 52 -11.92 -2.06 1.50
C LEU A 52 -11.96 -1.18 2.76
N GLN A 53 -13.14 -0.73 3.17
CA GLN A 53 -13.31 0.04 4.41
C GLN A 53 -12.94 -0.77 5.66
N ARG A 54 -13.20 -2.08 5.66
CA ARG A 54 -12.82 -2.98 6.75
C ARG A 54 -11.29 -3.09 6.86
N LEU A 55 -10.60 -3.31 5.73
CA LEU A 55 -9.14 -3.39 5.68
C LEU A 55 -8.49 -2.05 6.03
N ALA A 56 -9.00 -0.95 5.48
CA ALA A 56 -8.50 0.38 5.79
C ALA A 56 -8.56 0.67 7.31
N ARG A 57 -9.71 0.43 7.94
CA ARG A 57 -9.87 0.59 9.40
C ARG A 57 -8.95 -0.33 10.19
N LYS A 58 -8.84 -1.61 9.79
CA LYS A 58 -7.96 -2.58 10.44
C LYS A 58 -6.50 -2.10 10.48
N HIS A 59 -6.06 -1.42 9.43
CA HIS A 59 -4.69 -0.93 9.30
C HIS A 59 -4.52 0.57 9.65
N GLY A 60 -5.54 1.22 10.22
CA GLY A 60 -5.48 2.64 10.58
C GLY A 60 -5.33 3.59 9.39
N ALA A 61 -5.69 3.15 8.19
CA ALA A 61 -5.67 3.97 6.98
C ALA A 61 -6.84 4.96 6.99
N VAL A 62 -6.56 6.23 6.72
CA VAL A 62 -7.58 7.27 6.61
C VAL A 62 -8.08 7.36 5.17
N LEU A 63 -9.40 7.17 4.97
CA LEU A 63 -10.10 7.34 3.68
C LEU A 63 -10.90 8.66 3.68
N PRO A 64 -11.00 9.39 2.56
CA PRO A 64 -10.10 9.43 1.41
C PRO A 64 -8.98 10.45 1.64
N TYR A 65 -7.74 10.09 1.30
CA TYR A 65 -6.65 11.06 1.25
C TYR A 65 -6.84 11.93 0.00
N ARG A 66 -7.51 13.07 0.15
CA ARG A 66 -7.48 14.16 -0.84
C ARG A 66 -6.20 14.96 -0.58
N PHE A 67 -5.39 15.11 -1.63
CA PHE A 67 -4.27 16.05 -1.64
C PHE A 67 -4.74 17.47 -1.32
#